data_AF-A0A4Q4BR07-F1
#
_entry.id   AF-A0A4Q4BR07-F1
#
_cell.length_a   1.000
_cell.length_b   1.000
_cell.length_c   1.000
_cell.angle_alpha   90.00
_cell.angle_beta   90.00
_cell.angle_gamma   90.00
#
_symmetry.space_group_name_H-M   'P 1'
#
loop_
_entity.id
_entity.type
_entity.pdbx_description
1 polymer ?
#
loop_
_entity_poly.entity_id
_entity_poly.type
_entity_poly.pdbx_seq_one_letter_code
_entity_poly.pdbx_strand_id
1 'polypeptide(L)'
;MRSGLYAVLLAACLALPAAAQEAPIQETIQNQIDAFQADDFARAFTYASPTIKGMFGTPDNFGAMVKQGYPMVYRPAEVQMQDLREVAGNLWQRVRITDQA
;
A
#
# COMPACT_ATOMS: atom_id res chain seq x y z
N MET A 1 32.66 44.93 -15.64
CA MET A 1 31.93 44.40 -16.79
C MET A 1 32.57 43.09 -17.21
N ARG A 2 31.76 42.03 -17.34
CA ARG A 2 32.04 40.75 -18.06
C ARG A 2 33.04 39.84 -17.31
N SER A 3 32.71 38.62 -16.92
CA SER A 3 31.86 37.63 -17.60
C SER A 3 31.28 36.64 -16.59
N GLY A 4 29.95 36.50 -16.61
CA GLY A 4 29.31 35.29 -16.12
C GLY A 4 29.22 34.26 -17.25
N LEU A 5 29.17 32.99 -16.92
CA LEU A 5 27.99 32.17 -17.24
C LEU A 5 28.06 30.88 -16.44
N TYR A 6 26.93 30.56 -15.83
CA TYR A 6 26.71 29.53 -14.85
C TYR A 6 26.75 28.13 -15.49
N ALA A 7 27.30 27.18 -14.74
CA ALA A 7 27.23 25.76 -15.04
C ALA A 7 25.76 25.31 -15.12
N VAL A 8 25.30 24.90 -16.31
CA VAL A 8 24.02 24.22 -16.47
C VAL A 8 24.31 22.73 -16.58
N LEU A 9 24.25 22.06 -15.43
CA LEU A 9 24.06 20.61 -15.33
C LEU A 9 22.64 20.30 -15.78
N LEU A 10 22.50 19.87 -17.03
CA LEU A 10 21.21 19.43 -17.57
C LEU A 10 20.89 18.05 -16.98
N ALA A 11 20.12 18.03 -15.89
CA ALA A 11 19.53 16.83 -15.33
C ALA A 11 18.46 16.28 -16.28
N ALA A 12 18.83 15.30 -17.10
CA ALA A 12 17.89 14.47 -17.82
C ALA A 12 17.34 13.40 -16.87
N CYS A 13 16.45 13.79 -15.96
CA CYS A 13 15.57 12.84 -15.29
C CYS A 13 14.54 12.36 -16.31
N LEU A 14 14.87 11.27 -16.99
CA LEU A 14 13.92 10.51 -17.80
C LEU A 14 12.78 10.06 -16.88
N ALA A 15 11.63 10.71 -17.04
CA ALA A 15 10.37 10.27 -16.45
C ALA A 15 10.04 8.90 -17.06
N LEU A 16 10.36 7.83 -16.32
CA LEU A 16 9.88 6.50 -16.63
C LEU A 16 8.35 6.51 -16.47
N PRO A 17 7.59 5.99 -17.45
CA PRO A 17 6.14 6.02 -17.41
C PRO A 17 5.61 5.10 -16.30
N ALA A 18 4.42 5.44 -15.80
CA ALA A 18 3.60 4.91 -14.70
C ALA A 18 3.55 3.39 -14.40
N ALA A 19 4.29 2.52 -15.10
CA ALA A 19 4.38 1.09 -14.80
C ALA A 19 5.05 0.80 -13.43
N ALA A 20 5.82 1.75 -12.90
CA ALA A 20 6.44 1.62 -11.58
C ALA A 20 5.44 1.75 -10.42
N GLN A 21 4.21 2.24 -10.62
CA GLN A 21 3.21 2.36 -9.55
C GLN A 21 2.39 1.08 -9.32
N GLU A 22 2.27 0.21 -10.33
CA GLU A 22 1.49 -1.04 -10.25
C GLU A 22 2.07 -2.03 -9.23
N ALA A 23 3.36 -2.37 -9.39
CA ALA A 23 4.03 -3.34 -8.52
C ALA A 23 4.04 -2.92 -7.03
N PRO A 24 4.30 -1.65 -6.67
CA PRO A 24 4.24 -1.19 -5.28
C PRO A 24 2.87 -1.34 -4.60
N ILE A 25 1.77 -1.21 -5.34
CA ILE A 25 0.42 -1.32 -4.74
C ILE A 25 0.15 -2.76 -4.32
N GLN A 26 0.33 -3.72 -5.24
CA GLN A 26 0.12 -5.13 -4.94
C GLN A 26 1.05 -5.63 -3.84
N GLU A 27 2.32 -5.22 -3.89
CA GLU A 27 3.31 -5.55 -2.86
C GLU A 27 2.93 -5.00 -1.48
N THR A 28 2.42 -3.76 -1.39
CA THR A 28 1.96 -3.18 -0.11
C THR A 28 0.80 -3.97 0.48
N ILE A 29 -0.18 -4.35 -0.36
CA ILE A 29 -1.35 -5.12 0.07
C ILE A 29 -0.90 -6.52 0.53
N GLN A 30 -0.07 -7.21 -0.26
CA GLN A 30 0.42 -8.54 0.07
C GLN A 30 1.22 -8.52 1.37
N ASN A 31 2.17 -7.59 1.51
CA ASN A 31 2.96 -7.46 2.73
C ASN A 31 2.11 -7.17 3.98
N GLN A 32 1.02 -6.42 3.85
CA GLN A 32 0.11 -6.18 4.97
C GLN A 32 -0.66 -7.45 5.35
N ILE A 33 -1.14 -8.22 4.37
CA ILE A 33 -1.82 -9.50 4.59
C ILE A 33 -0.86 -10.52 5.21
N ASP A 34 0.37 -10.63 4.70
CA ASP A 34 1.40 -11.52 5.24
C ASP A 34 1.71 -11.19 6.71
N ALA A 35 1.79 -9.89 7.03
CA ALA A 35 1.98 -9.44 8.41
C ALA A 35 0.80 -9.83 9.31
N PHE A 36 -0.44 -9.73 8.82
CA PHE A 36 -1.60 -10.23 9.58
C PHE A 36 -1.55 -11.74 9.79
N GLN A 37 -1.23 -12.53 8.75
CA GLN A 37 -1.11 -13.99 8.83
C GLN A 37 -0.03 -14.43 9.83
N ALA A 38 1.03 -13.64 9.98
CA ALA A 38 2.13 -13.86 10.94
C ALA A 38 1.85 -13.29 12.35
N ASP A 39 0.65 -12.78 12.62
CA ASP A 39 0.29 -12.07 13.86
C ASP A 39 1.15 -10.82 14.17
N ASP A 40 1.84 -10.28 13.16
CA ASP A 40 2.68 -9.10 13.26
C ASP A 40 1.86 -7.82 12.98
N PHE A 41 1.00 -7.47 13.95
CA PHE A 41 0.17 -6.28 13.85
C PHE A 41 0.98 -4.98 13.84
N ALA A 42 2.16 -4.97 14.45
CA ALA A 42 3.07 -3.83 14.42
C ALA A 42 3.52 -3.55 12.97
N ARG A 43 3.99 -4.57 12.26
CA ARG A 43 4.34 -4.48 10.84
C ARG A 43 3.13 -4.21 9.97
N ALA A 44 2.00 -4.89 10.18
CA ALA A 44 0.77 -4.67 9.41
C ALA A 44 0.30 -3.20 9.50
N PHE A 45 0.43 -2.59 10.68
CA PHE A 45 0.09 -1.18 10.91
C PHE A 45 1.04 -0.21 10.19
N THR A 46 2.29 -0.60 9.88
CA THR A 46 3.21 0.27 9.11
C THR A 46 2.70 0.55 7.70
N TYR A 47 1.99 -0.41 7.08
CA TYR A 47 1.41 -0.27 5.75
C TYR A 47 0.08 0.50 5.74
N ALA A 48 -0.52 0.75 6.91
CA ALA A 48 -1.77 1.49 7.00
C ALA A 48 -1.61 2.96 6.56
N SER A 49 -2.64 3.52 5.94
CA SER A 49 -2.67 4.92 5.54
C SER A 49 -2.59 5.87 6.75
N PRO A 50 -2.14 7.12 6.58
CA PRO A 50 -2.08 8.10 7.67
C PRO A 50 -3.43 8.28 8.38
N THR A 51 -4.54 8.28 7.64
CA THR A 51 -5.89 8.37 8.20
C THR A 51 -6.22 7.20 9.12
N ILE A 52 -5.92 5.96 8.69
CA ILE A 52 -6.12 4.76 9.51
C ILE A 52 -5.22 4.79 10.75
N LYS A 53 -3.96 5.21 10.60
CA LYS A 53 -3.03 5.38 11.74
C LYS A 53 -3.57 6.40 12.75
N GLY A 54 -4.10 7.53 12.29
CA GLY A 54 -4.72 8.54 13.15
C GLY A 54 -5.98 8.04 13.85
N MET A 55 -6.80 7.22 13.18
CA MET A 55 -8.04 6.69 13.74
C MET A 55 -7.81 5.68 14.87
N PHE A 56 -6.84 4.76 14.71
CA PHE A 56 -6.63 3.68 15.67
C PHE A 56 -5.49 3.93 16.67
N GLY A 57 -4.52 4.77 16.30
CA GLY A 57 -3.41 5.20 17.15
C GLY A 57 -2.33 4.13 17.39
N THR A 58 -2.74 2.91 17.73
CA THR A 58 -1.84 1.80 18.06
C THR A 58 -2.07 0.57 17.17
N PRO A 59 -1.02 -0.25 16.96
CA PRO A 59 -1.16 -1.55 16.29
C PRO A 59 -2.20 -2.46 16.95
N ASP A 60 -2.30 -2.43 18.29
CA ASP A 60 -3.23 -3.29 19.04
C ASP A 60 -4.70 -2.93 18.75
N ASN A 61 -5.04 -1.64 18.76
CA ASN A 61 -6.38 -1.16 18.44
C ASN A 61 -6.76 -1.48 16.99
N PHE A 62 -5.82 -1.24 16.06
CA PHE A 62 -5.98 -1.57 14.65
C PHE A 62 -6.19 -3.08 14.46
N GLY A 63 -5.35 -3.90 15.08
CA GLY A 63 -5.46 -5.36 15.03
C GLY A 63 -6.75 -5.89 15.64
N ALA A 64 -7.20 -5.35 16.77
CA ALA A 64 -8.49 -5.71 17.37
C ALA A 64 -9.66 -5.41 16.43
N MET A 65 -9.67 -4.22 15.82
CA MET A 65 -10.68 -3.85 14.84
C MET A 65 -10.67 -4.80 13.63
N VAL A 66 -9.50 -5.11 13.06
CA VAL A 66 -9.39 -6.00 11.89
C VAL A 66 -9.87 -7.41 12.24
N LYS A 67 -9.44 -7.97 13.38
CA LYS A 67 -9.87 -9.31 13.82
C LYS A 67 -11.38 -9.41 14.00
N GLN A 68 -12.00 -8.36 14.54
CA GLN A 68 -13.43 -8.37 14.85
C GLN A 68 -14.31 -8.05 13.64
N GLY A 69 -13.91 -7.06 12.84
CA GLY A 69 -14.72 -6.57 11.72
C GLY A 69 -14.42 -7.24 10.38
N TYR A 70 -13.20 -7.74 10.21
CA TYR A 70 -12.69 -8.24 8.93
C TYR A 70 -11.88 -9.52 9.11
N PRO A 71 -12.46 -10.60 9.66
CA PRO A 71 -11.74 -11.86 9.90
C PRO A 71 -11.15 -12.45 8.62
N MET A 72 -11.80 -12.23 7.47
CA MET A 72 -11.29 -12.64 6.15
C MET A 72 -9.94 -11.98 5.81
N VAL A 73 -9.65 -10.78 6.30
CA VAL A 73 -8.37 -10.08 6.07
C VAL A 73 -7.30 -10.59 7.03
N TYR A 74 -7.69 -10.88 8.28
CA TYR A 74 -6.77 -11.41 9.30
C TYR A 74 -6.35 -12.86 9.02
N ARG A 75 -7.30 -13.70 8.59
CA ARG A 75 -7.11 -15.12 8.28
C ARG A 75 -7.85 -15.46 6.99
N PRO A 76 -7.32 -15.06 5.83
CA PRO A 76 -7.91 -15.44 4.56
C PRO A 76 -7.71 -16.94 4.31
N ALA A 77 -8.71 -17.58 3.69
CA ALA A 77 -8.52 -18.86 3.00
C ALA A 77 -7.84 -18.65 1.65
N GLU A 78 -8.20 -17.56 0.96
CA GLU A 78 -7.67 -17.23 -0.36
C GLU A 78 -7.62 -15.72 -0.56
N VAL A 79 -6.57 -15.25 -1.26
CA VAL A 79 -6.40 -13.86 -1.69
C VAL A 79 -6.10 -13.86 -3.18
N GLN A 80 -6.88 -13.13 -3.96
CA GLN A 80 -6.68 -12.97 -5.39
C GLN A 80 -6.55 -11.48 -5.74
N MET A 81 -5.38 -11.09 -6.24
CA MET A 81 -5.20 -9.79 -6.89
C MET A 81 -5.91 -9.84 -8.25
N GLN A 82 -6.86 -8.94 -8.45
CA GLN A 82 -7.60 -8.80 -9.72
C GLN A 82 -7.10 -7.57 -10.48
N ASP A 83 -7.86 -7.10 -11.46
CA ASP A 83 -7.42 -6.00 -12.32
C ASP A 83 -7.13 -4.71 -11.53
N LEU A 84 -5.99 -4.08 -11.84
CA LEU A 84 -5.76 -2.67 -11.52
C LEU A 84 -6.51 -1.81 -12.54
N ARG A 85 -7.23 -0.80 -12.07
CA ARG A 85 -7.96 0.12 -12.93
C ARG A 85 -7.82 1.56 -12.47
N GLU A 86 -7.88 2.49 -13.40
CA GLU A 86 -8.03 3.91 -13.09
C GLU A 86 -9.52 4.27 -12.96
N VAL A 87 -9.89 4.95 -11.88
CA VAL A 87 -11.25 5.45 -11.64
C VAL A 87 -11.15 6.91 -11.19
N ALA A 88 -11.67 7.82 -12.01
CA ALA A 88 -11.64 9.26 -11.77
C ALA A 88 -10.21 9.78 -11.43
N GLY A 89 -9.20 9.35 -12.20
CA GLY A 89 -7.81 9.76 -12.01
C GLY A 89 -7.07 9.06 -10.86
N ASN A 90 -7.68 8.09 -10.19
CA ASN A 90 -7.07 7.33 -9.10
C ASN A 90 -6.86 5.88 -9.49
N LEU A 91 -5.78 5.25 -9.02
CA LEU A 91 -5.54 3.82 -9.19
C LEU A 91 -6.32 3.00 -8.15
N TRP A 92 -6.99 1.95 -8.60
CA TRP A 92 -7.80 1.05 -7.78
C TRP A 92 -7.36 -0.38 -8.02
N GLN A 93 -6.71 -0.99 -7.03
CA GLN A 93 -6.39 -2.40 -7.03
C GLN A 93 -7.60 -3.18 -6.52
N ARG A 94 -8.23 -3.98 -7.38
CA ARG A 94 -9.31 -4.88 -6.95
C ARG A 94 -8.69 -6.13 -6.30
N VAL A 95 -9.21 -6.52 -5.15
CA VAL A 95 -8.76 -7.71 -4.42
C VAL A 95 -9.98 -8.50 -4.00
N ARG A 96 -9.97 -9.81 -4.26
CA ARG A 96 -10.96 -10.75 -3.72
C ARG A 96 -10.31 -11.49 -2.55
N ILE A 97 -11.00 -11.50 -1.42
CA ILE A 97 -10.56 -12.19 -0.20
C ILE A 97 -11.70 -13.11 0.24
N THR A 98 -11.38 -14.38 0.45
CA THR A 98 -12.31 -15.41 0.91
C THR A 98 -11.96 -15.77 2.36
N ASP A 99 -12.95 -15.83 3.25
CA ASP A 99 -12.75 -16.28 4.63
C ASP A 99 -12.57 -17.81 4.73
N GLN A 100 -12.16 -18.24 5.92
CA GLN A 100 -12.24 -19.65 6.30
C GLN A 100 -13.68 -19.98 6.71
N ALA A 101 -14.16 -21.14 6.30
CA ALA A 101 -15.51 -21.65 6.60
C ALA A 101 -15.74 -21.91 8.10
#